data_AF-A0A7C3ZEA9-F1
#
_entry.id   AF-A0A7C3ZEA9-F1
#
_cell.length_a   1.000
_cell.length_b   1.000
_cell.length_c   1.000
_cell.angle_alpha   90.00
_cell.angle_beta   90.00
_cell.angle_gamma   90.00
#
_symmetry.space_group_name_H-M   'P 1'
#
loop_
_entity.id
_entity.type
_entity.pdbx_description
1 polymer ?
#
loop_
_entity_poly.entity_id
_entity_poly.type
_entity_poly.pdbx_seq_one_letter_code
_entity_poly.pdbx_strand_id
1 'polypeptide(L)'
;MAGISGYRPVKGDIVRSAELCAICHTLYTPTVENGEIVGAFPEQTPYLEWLNSIYSPNVPCQTCHMKEAEAKITSMPRNAPVRDMRAHYFVGGNVQVLKMMGDNTGAERSENLLKSAAKIKIESVEIENERIIVKVAVENFAGHKFPTGFPSRRAFIHLYIEDSGGIVFESGKYYPDGRIEGEDEPFEPHHDVIDSSEDVQIYESVMMTRNGRVTWTLLEASGYVKDNRILPEGFEKSRAHPDTVVKGNASADPNFSDGRDEVTYIVYGNFSKPIKIVAELLYQPVSYPFLKTLHPTEQTELFLEAFSEVEKTTLISSDVKKIY
;
A
#
# COMPACT_ATOMS: atom_id res chain seq x y z
N MET A 1 42.18 -1.41 16.34
CA MET A 1 42.97 -0.23 15.96
C MET A 1 42.01 0.92 15.70
N ALA A 2 42.21 2.07 16.35
CA ALA A 2 41.57 3.30 15.89
C ALA A 2 42.09 3.60 14.49
N GLY A 3 41.21 3.97 13.56
CA GLY A 3 41.61 4.29 12.19
C GLY A 3 42.44 5.58 12.12
N ILE A 4 42.86 5.96 10.92
CA ILE A 4 43.50 7.26 10.62
C ILE A 4 42.62 8.45 11.08
N SER A 5 41.32 8.23 11.23
CA SER A 5 40.36 9.22 11.73
C SER A 5 40.48 9.52 13.23
N GLY A 6 41.28 8.78 14.00
CA GLY A 6 41.38 8.93 15.46
C GLY A 6 40.19 8.35 16.23
N TYR A 7 39.13 7.92 15.53
CA TYR A 7 37.97 7.27 16.15
C TYR A 7 38.16 5.76 16.21
N ARG A 8 37.75 5.17 17.34
CA ARG A 8 37.61 3.72 17.50
C ARG A 8 36.17 3.33 17.16
N PRO A 9 35.91 2.63 16.04
CA PRO A 9 34.58 2.14 15.78
C PRO A 9 34.18 1.17 16.90
N VAL A 10 33.00 1.42 17.47
CA VAL A 10 32.36 0.55 18.45
C VAL A 10 31.13 -0.07 17.82
N LYS A 11 30.80 -1.31 18.20
CA LYS A 11 29.58 -1.97 17.76
C LYS A 11 28.40 -1.21 18.35
N GLY A 12 27.48 -0.73 17.50
CA GLY A 12 26.19 -0.20 17.93
C GLY A 12 25.12 -1.23 17.64
N ASP A 13 24.49 -1.83 18.67
CA ASP A 13 23.46 -2.85 18.46
C ASP A 13 22.17 -2.27 17.86
N ILE A 14 21.93 -0.97 18.03
CA ILE A 14 20.79 -0.23 17.45
C ILE A 14 20.69 -0.39 15.93
N VAL A 15 21.80 -0.60 15.22
CA VAL A 15 21.78 -0.74 13.75
C VAL A 15 21.04 -1.99 13.26
N ARG A 16 20.77 -2.94 14.17
CA ARG A 16 20.03 -4.17 13.92
C ARG A 16 18.57 -4.11 14.42
N SER A 17 18.16 -2.99 14.99
CA SER A 17 16.87 -2.82 15.66
C SER A 17 15.91 -1.97 14.83
N ALA A 18 14.61 -2.26 14.91
CA ALA A 18 13.59 -1.50 14.19
C ALA A 18 13.55 -0.02 14.64
N GLU A 19 13.97 0.25 15.88
CA GLU A 19 14.06 1.58 16.50
C GLU A 19 14.96 2.54 15.71
N LEU A 20 15.96 2.03 14.98
CA LEU A 20 16.76 2.87 14.08
C LEU A 20 15.89 3.46 12.97
N CYS A 21 14.98 2.66 12.41
CA CYS A 21 14.05 3.10 11.36
C CYS A 21 12.95 4.00 11.93
N ALA A 22 12.52 3.76 13.18
CA ALA A 22 11.48 4.51 13.87
C ALA A 22 11.74 6.02 13.93
N ILE A 23 13.01 6.46 13.90
CA ILE A 23 13.42 7.86 13.94
C ILE A 23 12.78 8.67 12.79
N CYS A 24 12.65 8.07 11.61
CA CYS A 24 12.06 8.72 10.43
C CYS A 24 10.71 8.08 10.04
N HIS A 25 10.50 6.81 10.38
CA HIS A 25 9.28 6.05 10.05
C HIS A 25 8.22 6.08 11.16
N THR A 26 8.26 7.15 11.95
CA THR A 26 7.24 7.61 12.91
C THR A 26 7.13 9.14 12.75
N LEU A 27 6.72 9.57 11.56
CA LEU A 27 6.74 10.95 11.11
C LEU A 27 5.42 11.65 11.44
N TYR A 28 5.53 12.79 12.13
CA TYR A 28 4.45 13.72 12.38
C TYR A 28 4.75 15.04 11.67
N THR A 29 3.76 15.56 10.94
CA THR A 29 3.85 16.88 10.29
C THR A 29 2.93 17.88 10.98
N PRO A 30 3.24 19.18 10.95
CA PRO A 30 2.38 20.18 11.57
C PRO A 30 1.06 20.32 10.80
N THR A 31 -0.05 20.41 11.53
CA THR A 31 -1.32 20.89 11.00
C THR A 31 -1.35 22.41 11.08
N VAL A 32 -1.61 23.07 9.95
CA VAL A 32 -1.60 24.53 9.81
C VAL A 32 -2.99 25.05 9.44
N GLU A 33 -3.50 25.99 10.21
CA GLU A 33 -4.75 26.71 9.94
C GLU A 33 -4.48 28.22 10.01
N ASN A 34 -4.87 28.98 8.97
CA ASN A 34 -4.66 30.44 8.89
C ASN A 34 -3.21 30.89 9.12
N GLY A 35 -2.23 30.05 8.76
CA GLY A 35 -0.80 30.32 8.94
C GLY A 35 -0.25 29.98 10.33
N GLU A 36 -1.07 29.46 11.24
CA GLU A 36 -0.65 29.03 12.58
C GLU A 36 -0.63 27.51 12.70
N ILE A 37 0.34 26.97 13.44
CA ILE A 37 0.40 25.55 13.77
C ILE A 37 -0.61 25.26 14.87
N VAL A 38 -1.61 24.42 14.58
CA VAL A 38 -2.72 24.10 15.49
C VAL A 38 -2.71 22.64 15.98
N GLY A 39 -1.81 21.82 15.46
CA GLY A 39 -1.71 20.41 15.80
C GLY A 39 -0.55 19.69 15.10
N ALA A 40 -0.53 18.38 15.26
CA ALA A 40 0.38 17.47 14.57
C ALA A 40 -0.41 16.32 13.97
N PHE A 41 -0.08 15.95 12.74
CA PHE A 41 -0.71 14.89 11.98
C PHE A 41 0.25 13.72 11.81
N PRO A 42 -0.17 12.48 12.15
CA PRO A 42 0.66 11.28 11.97
C PRO A 42 0.76 10.88 10.49
N GLU A 43 1.58 11.59 9.72
CA GLU A 43 1.69 11.39 8.27
C GLU A 43 2.16 9.98 7.89
N GLN A 44 3.19 9.46 8.59
CA GLN A 44 3.76 8.14 8.30
C GLN A 44 4.12 7.43 9.60
N THR A 45 3.33 6.41 9.94
CA THR A 45 3.53 5.65 11.19
C THR A 45 3.79 4.14 11.00
N PRO A 46 4.55 3.67 9.98
CA PRO A 46 4.79 2.23 9.81
C PRO A 46 5.43 1.55 11.03
N TYR A 47 6.26 2.25 11.80
CA TYR A 47 6.82 1.68 13.02
C TYR A 47 5.74 1.40 14.08
N LEU A 48 4.77 2.31 14.27
CA LEU A 48 3.66 2.11 15.20
C LEU A 48 2.69 1.02 14.71
N GLU A 49 2.51 0.91 13.39
CA GLU A 49 1.76 -0.20 12.78
C GLU A 49 2.47 -1.54 13.05
N TRP A 50 3.79 -1.57 12.94
CA TRP A 50 4.61 -2.76 13.21
C TRP A 50 4.62 -3.20 14.66
N LEU A 51 4.66 -2.24 15.61
CA LEU A 51 4.56 -2.55 17.04
C LEU A 51 3.30 -3.36 17.39
N ASN A 52 2.23 -3.22 16.61
CA ASN A 52 0.99 -3.98 16.77
C ASN A 52 0.89 -5.08 15.69
N SER A 53 1.94 -5.87 15.51
CA SER A 53 1.94 -7.03 14.61
C SER A 53 2.68 -8.21 15.26
N ILE A 54 2.50 -9.42 14.75
CA ILE A 54 3.27 -10.60 15.21
C ILE A 54 4.79 -10.45 15.00
N TYR A 55 5.20 -9.55 14.12
CA TYR A 55 6.60 -9.35 13.75
C TYR A 55 7.35 -8.57 14.83
N SER A 56 6.66 -7.78 15.67
CA SER A 56 7.31 -7.05 16.75
C SER A 56 7.49 -7.92 18.00
N PRO A 57 8.65 -7.86 18.69
CA PRO A 57 9.87 -7.14 18.33
C PRO A 57 10.88 -7.99 17.51
N ASN A 58 10.51 -9.23 17.16
CA ASN A 58 11.46 -10.26 16.75
C ASN A 58 11.95 -10.17 15.29
N VAL A 59 11.18 -9.52 14.41
CA VAL A 59 11.49 -9.34 12.99
C VAL A 59 11.61 -7.83 12.72
N PRO A 60 12.81 -7.25 12.89
CA PRO A 60 13.02 -5.84 12.68
C PRO A 60 12.96 -5.47 11.19
N CYS A 61 12.76 -4.19 10.90
CA CYS A 61 12.59 -3.66 9.53
C CYS A 61 13.71 -4.10 8.58
N GLN A 62 14.95 -4.15 9.09
CA GLN A 62 16.14 -4.54 8.34
C GLN A 62 16.08 -5.98 7.80
N THR A 63 15.34 -6.88 8.45
CA THR A 63 15.21 -8.28 7.99
C THR A 63 14.58 -8.34 6.60
N CYS A 64 13.55 -7.53 6.35
CA CYS A 64 12.83 -7.50 5.08
C CYS A 64 13.40 -6.44 4.12
N HIS A 65 13.72 -5.24 4.63
CA HIS A 65 14.13 -4.10 3.78
C HIS A 65 15.63 -4.04 3.48
N MET A 66 16.46 -4.80 4.21
CA MET A 66 17.89 -4.92 3.94
C MET A 66 18.27 -6.39 3.71
N LYS A 67 17.94 -6.89 2.50
CA LYS A 67 18.17 -8.29 2.12
C LYS A 67 19.61 -8.75 2.37
N GLU A 68 19.78 -10.00 2.76
CA GLU A 68 21.10 -10.62 2.87
C GLU A 68 21.80 -10.58 1.51
N ALA A 69 23.09 -10.23 1.54
CA ALA A 69 23.93 -10.15 0.36
C ALA A 69 25.37 -10.41 0.75
N GLU A 70 26.21 -10.69 -0.24
CA GLU A 70 27.65 -10.80 -0.10
C GLU A 70 28.33 -9.74 -0.95
N ALA A 71 29.20 -8.93 -0.36
CA ALA A 71 29.91 -7.89 -1.09
C ALA A 71 31.30 -7.62 -0.53
N LYS A 72 32.17 -7.06 -1.39
CA LYS A 72 33.43 -6.46 -0.95
C LYS A 72 33.14 -5.08 -0.35
N ILE A 73 32.98 -5.02 0.98
CA ILE A 73 32.57 -3.79 1.70
C ILE A 73 33.68 -2.74 1.87
N THR A 74 34.90 -3.04 1.44
CA THR A 74 36.04 -2.11 1.50
C THR A 74 37.01 -2.39 0.35
N SER A 75 37.56 -1.33 -0.24
CA SER A 75 38.64 -1.43 -1.22
C SER A 75 40.01 -1.67 -0.55
N MET A 76 40.11 -1.55 0.78
CA MET A 76 41.34 -1.66 1.55
C MET A 76 41.21 -2.65 2.74
N PRO A 77 42.23 -3.51 2.97
CA PRO A 77 43.38 -3.75 2.10
C PRO A 77 42.94 -4.30 0.73
N ARG A 78 43.80 -4.23 -0.30
CA ARG A 78 43.40 -4.63 -1.69
C ARG A 78 42.83 -6.05 -1.77
N ASN A 79 43.31 -6.95 -0.90
CA ASN A 79 42.85 -8.33 -0.75
C ASN A 79 41.71 -8.50 0.28
N ALA A 80 40.98 -7.42 0.61
CA ALA A 80 39.82 -7.53 1.50
C ALA A 80 38.82 -8.57 0.96
N PRO A 81 38.38 -9.51 1.81
CA PRO A 81 37.47 -10.56 1.39
C PRO A 81 36.08 -10.00 1.13
N VAL A 82 35.30 -10.75 0.36
CA VAL A 82 33.84 -10.63 0.35
C VAL A 82 33.32 -10.96 1.75
N ARG A 83 32.30 -10.25 2.21
CA ARG A 83 31.66 -10.47 3.51
C ARG A 83 30.16 -10.48 3.36
N ASP A 84 29.52 -11.24 4.25
CA ASP A 84 28.08 -11.12 4.49
C ASP A 84 27.74 -9.68 4.88
N MET A 85 26.68 -9.19 4.28
CA MET A 85 26.17 -7.86 4.52
C MET A 85 24.65 -7.80 4.35
N ARG A 86 24.09 -6.64 4.65
CA ARG A 86 22.68 -6.31 4.43
C ARG A 86 22.59 -5.25 3.34
N ALA A 87 21.92 -5.55 2.24
CA ALA A 87 21.85 -4.66 1.09
C ALA A 87 21.18 -3.32 1.43
N HIS A 88 21.71 -2.21 0.89
CA HIS A 88 21.27 -0.84 1.20
C HIS A 88 20.46 -0.22 0.04
N TYR A 89 19.61 -1.01 -0.62
CA TYR A 89 18.78 -0.50 -1.72
C TYR A 89 17.51 0.22 -1.23
N PHE A 90 17.00 -0.13 -0.04
CA PHE A 90 15.85 0.51 0.63
C PHE A 90 14.64 0.80 -0.28
N VAL A 91 14.34 -0.15 -1.17
CA VAL A 91 13.19 -0.01 -2.07
C VAL A 91 11.87 -0.13 -1.31
N GLY A 92 10.84 0.52 -1.86
CA GLY A 92 9.48 0.53 -1.33
C GLY A 92 8.47 0.50 -2.48
N GLY A 93 7.32 1.16 -2.32
CA GLY A 93 6.27 1.17 -3.36
C GLY A 93 6.43 2.20 -4.49
N ASN A 94 7.62 2.78 -4.72
CA ASN A 94 7.81 3.88 -5.67
C ASN A 94 8.25 3.41 -7.07
N VAL A 95 7.59 2.38 -7.62
CA VAL A 95 7.93 1.80 -8.95
C VAL A 95 7.92 2.89 -10.03
N GLN A 96 6.84 3.67 -10.09
CA GLN A 96 6.61 4.68 -11.12
C GLN A 96 7.58 5.85 -11.02
N VAL A 97 7.85 6.33 -9.81
CA VAL A 97 8.81 7.42 -9.58
C VAL A 97 10.21 7.01 -10.02
N LEU A 98 10.62 5.77 -9.72
CA LEU A 98 11.94 5.26 -10.15
C LEU A 98 12.01 5.07 -11.67
N LYS A 99 10.94 4.58 -12.32
CA LYS A 99 10.86 4.52 -13.80
C LYS A 99 10.99 5.91 -14.43
N MET A 100 10.27 6.89 -13.90
CA MET A 100 10.33 8.28 -14.35
C MET A 100 11.74 8.88 -14.21
N MET A 101 12.47 8.51 -13.15
CA MET A 101 13.86 8.93 -12.92
C MET A 101 14.90 8.14 -13.74
N GLY A 102 14.48 7.14 -14.52
CA GLY A 102 15.37 6.26 -15.29
C GLY A 102 16.07 5.15 -14.49
N ASP A 103 15.70 4.93 -13.22
CA ASP A 103 16.23 3.84 -12.39
C ASP A 103 15.41 2.55 -12.56
N ASN A 104 15.64 1.88 -13.68
CA ASN A 104 14.97 0.62 -14.01
C ASN A 104 15.27 -0.50 -13.00
N THR A 105 16.48 -0.54 -12.44
CA THR A 105 16.87 -1.57 -11.46
C THR A 105 16.17 -1.34 -10.11
N GLY A 106 16.08 -0.09 -9.66
CA GLY A 106 15.31 0.26 -8.47
C GLY A 106 13.82 -0.01 -8.66
N ALA A 107 13.27 0.31 -9.83
CA ALA A 107 11.88 0.04 -10.17
C ALA A 107 11.56 -1.47 -10.14
N GLU A 108 12.39 -2.30 -10.77
CA GLU A 108 12.22 -3.76 -10.76
C GLU A 108 12.28 -4.34 -9.34
N ARG A 109 13.22 -3.87 -8.51
CA ARG A 109 13.31 -4.28 -7.10
C ARG A 109 12.08 -3.85 -6.29
N SER A 110 11.55 -2.66 -6.55
CA SER A 110 10.35 -2.13 -5.92
C SER A 110 9.11 -2.94 -6.30
N GLU A 111 8.98 -3.30 -7.58
CA GLU A 111 7.90 -4.14 -8.09
C GLU A 111 7.95 -5.54 -7.49
N ASN A 112 9.14 -6.16 -7.44
CA ASN A 112 9.33 -7.45 -6.80
C ASN A 112 9.02 -7.42 -5.29
N LEU A 113 9.33 -6.32 -4.60
CA LEU A 113 8.97 -6.15 -3.20
C LEU A 113 7.45 -6.06 -3.03
N LEU A 114 6.76 -5.25 -3.84
CA LEU A 114 5.30 -5.12 -3.82
C LEU A 114 4.61 -6.47 -4.06
N LYS A 115 5.03 -7.23 -5.09
CA LYS A 115 4.50 -8.57 -5.40
C LYS A 115 4.70 -9.59 -4.28
N SER A 116 5.65 -9.35 -3.37
CA SER A 116 5.86 -10.19 -2.18
C SER A 116 5.09 -9.70 -0.95
N ALA A 117 4.60 -8.47 -0.95
CA ALA A 117 4.01 -7.81 0.21
C ALA A 117 2.53 -8.14 0.43
N ALA A 118 1.79 -8.42 -0.64
CA ALA A 118 0.38 -8.78 -0.54
C ALA A 118 -0.05 -9.76 -1.64
N LYS A 119 -1.12 -10.51 -1.40
CA LYS A 119 -1.71 -11.42 -2.40
C LYS A 119 -3.23 -11.30 -2.42
N ILE A 120 -3.81 -11.60 -3.58
CA ILE A 120 -5.25 -11.77 -3.75
C ILE A 120 -5.57 -13.21 -4.10
N LYS A 121 -6.69 -13.71 -3.61
CA LYS A 121 -7.16 -15.07 -3.87
C LYS A 121 -8.67 -15.13 -3.98
N ILE A 122 -9.17 -15.88 -4.95
CA ILE A 122 -10.58 -16.23 -5.05
C ILE A 122 -10.81 -17.46 -4.16
N GLU A 123 -11.42 -17.22 -2.99
CA GLU A 123 -11.66 -18.24 -1.97
C GLU A 123 -12.79 -19.18 -2.36
N SER A 124 -13.90 -18.63 -2.84
CA SER A 124 -15.04 -19.40 -3.32
C SER A 124 -15.73 -18.72 -4.49
N VAL A 125 -16.39 -19.56 -5.30
CA VAL A 125 -17.32 -19.14 -6.33
C VAL A 125 -18.55 -20.00 -6.20
N GLU A 126 -19.70 -19.38 -5.94
CA GLU A 126 -20.99 -20.03 -5.86
C GLU A 126 -21.84 -19.52 -7.03
N ILE A 127 -22.37 -20.43 -7.83
CA ILE A 127 -23.29 -20.10 -8.92
C ILE A 127 -24.66 -20.58 -8.46
N GLU A 128 -25.56 -19.63 -8.29
CA GLU A 128 -26.97 -19.88 -8.03
C GLU A 128 -27.80 -19.44 -9.23
N ASN A 129 -29.10 -19.76 -9.23
CA ASN A 129 -29.99 -19.24 -10.26
C ASN A 129 -29.92 -17.71 -10.28
N GLU A 130 -29.57 -17.14 -11.43
CA GLU A 130 -29.50 -15.70 -11.71
C GLU A 130 -28.44 -14.90 -10.92
N ARG A 131 -27.48 -15.55 -10.24
CA ARG A 131 -26.37 -14.84 -9.60
C ARG A 131 -25.09 -15.66 -9.45
N ILE A 132 -23.95 -14.98 -9.46
CA ILE A 132 -22.64 -15.51 -9.06
C ILE A 132 -22.20 -14.78 -7.79
N ILE A 133 -21.83 -15.53 -6.76
CA ILE A 133 -21.22 -15.00 -5.54
C ILE A 133 -19.74 -15.38 -5.56
N VAL A 134 -18.86 -14.37 -5.49
CA VAL A 134 -17.41 -14.55 -5.48
C VAL A 134 -16.86 -13.99 -4.18
N LYS A 135 -16.14 -14.81 -3.41
CA LYS A 135 -15.41 -14.34 -2.24
C LYS A 135 -13.94 -14.15 -2.59
N VAL A 136 -13.44 -12.95 -2.37
CA VAL A 136 -12.07 -12.57 -2.69
C VAL A 136 -11.38 -12.15 -1.41
N ALA A 137 -10.24 -12.77 -1.12
CA ALA A 137 -9.42 -12.43 0.03
C ALA A 137 -8.19 -11.64 -0.42
N VAL A 138 -7.84 -10.61 0.33
CA VAL A 138 -6.54 -9.94 0.21
C VAL A 138 -5.74 -10.15 1.48
N GLU A 139 -4.53 -10.68 1.34
CA GLU A 139 -3.63 -11.01 2.45
C GLU A 139 -2.39 -10.12 2.41
N ASN A 140 -1.99 -9.59 3.57
CA ASN A 140 -0.84 -8.75 3.78
C ASN A 140 0.28 -9.53 4.50
N PHE A 141 1.44 -9.62 3.86
CA PHE A 141 2.65 -10.26 4.37
C PHE A 141 3.69 -9.26 4.90
N ALA A 142 3.37 -7.96 4.87
CA ALA A 142 4.18 -6.94 5.49
C ALA A 142 3.90 -6.86 7.00
N GLY A 143 4.91 -6.52 7.78
CA GLY A 143 4.78 -6.34 9.22
C GLY A 143 4.18 -5.00 9.64
N HIS A 144 3.51 -4.28 8.74
CA HIS A 144 2.82 -3.01 8.97
C HIS A 144 1.57 -2.97 8.07
N LYS A 145 0.77 -1.90 8.08
CA LYS A 145 -0.39 -1.86 7.18
C LYS A 145 0.03 -1.88 5.71
N PHE A 146 -0.85 -2.32 4.82
CA PHE A 146 -0.61 -2.34 3.38
C PHE A 146 -1.68 -1.55 2.62
N PRO A 147 -1.30 -0.54 1.81
CA PRO A 147 0.04 0.04 1.69
C PRO A 147 0.38 1.02 2.84
N THR A 148 1.54 0.92 3.49
CA THR A 148 1.98 1.90 4.53
C THR A 148 2.67 3.15 3.95
N GLY A 149 2.90 4.13 4.81
CA GLY A 149 3.70 5.31 4.57
C GLY A 149 2.85 6.50 4.12
N PHE A 150 3.36 7.22 3.12
CA PHE A 150 2.76 8.48 2.66
C PHE A 150 1.28 8.31 2.23
N PRO A 151 0.36 9.18 2.68
CA PRO A 151 -1.09 9.02 2.52
C PRO A 151 -1.61 9.42 1.12
N SER A 152 -0.84 9.13 0.06
CA SER A 152 -1.30 9.10 -1.33
C SER A 152 -1.36 7.70 -1.91
N ARG A 153 -0.81 6.72 -1.18
CA ARG A 153 -0.67 5.34 -1.63
C ARG A 153 -1.99 4.60 -1.45
N ARG A 154 -2.35 3.81 -2.46
CA ARG A 154 -3.55 2.98 -2.42
C ARG A 154 -3.33 1.66 -3.15
N ALA A 155 -4.06 0.65 -2.71
CA ALA A 155 -4.27 -0.59 -3.45
C ALA A 155 -5.76 -0.78 -3.70
N PHE A 156 -6.13 -1.51 -4.73
CA PHE A 156 -7.54 -1.76 -5.05
C PHE A 156 -7.73 -3.12 -5.73
N ILE A 157 -8.94 -3.65 -5.61
CA ILE A 157 -9.33 -4.88 -6.30
C ILE A 157 -9.91 -4.51 -7.66
N HIS A 158 -9.36 -5.09 -8.72
CA HIS A 158 -10.00 -5.16 -10.03
C HIS A 158 -10.54 -6.58 -10.20
N LEU A 159 -11.87 -6.69 -10.31
CA LEU A 159 -12.54 -7.97 -10.51
C LEU A 159 -13.40 -7.90 -11.76
N TYR A 160 -13.23 -8.88 -12.64
CA TYR A 160 -14.12 -9.04 -13.79
C TYR A 160 -14.54 -10.50 -13.99
N ILE A 161 -15.76 -10.65 -14.49
CA ILE A 161 -16.36 -11.92 -14.88
C ILE A 161 -16.61 -11.87 -16.38
N GLU A 162 -16.10 -12.88 -17.07
CA GLU A 162 -16.24 -13.11 -18.50
C GLU A 162 -17.01 -14.41 -18.72
N ASP A 163 -18.03 -14.37 -19.57
CA ASP A 163 -18.79 -15.53 -20.00
C ASP A 163 -18.57 -15.77 -21.51
N SER A 164 -19.30 -16.71 -22.14
CA SER A 164 -19.13 -16.97 -23.58
C SER A 164 -19.40 -15.77 -24.52
N GLY A 165 -20.10 -14.74 -24.04
CA GLY A 165 -20.42 -13.51 -24.77
C GLY A 165 -19.47 -12.34 -24.49
N GLY A 166 -18.55 -12.46 -23.53
CA GLY A 166 -17.60 -11.42 -23.14
C GLY A 166 -17.71 -11.04 -21.67
N ILE A 167 -17.22 -9.84 -21.31
CA ILE A 167 -17.28 -9.32 -19.93
C ILE A 167 -18.73 -9.01 -19.58
N VAL A 168 -19.22 -9.64 -18.50
CA VAL A 168 -20.59 -9.47 -17.97
C VAL A 168 -20.60 -8.68 -16.66
N PHE A 169 -19.45 -8.53 -16.01
CA PHE A 169 -19.25 -7.71 -14.82
C PHE A 169 -17.79 -7.27 -14.75
N GLU A 170 -17.55 -6.01 -14.37
CA GLU A 170 -16.22 -5.42 -14.17
C GLU A 170 -16.36 -4.37 -13.06
N SER A 171 -15.61 -4.53 -11.96
CA SER A 171 -15.50 -3.59 -10.84
C SER A 171 -14.03 -3.22 -10.66
N GLY A 172 -13.75 -1.95 -10.37
CA GLY A 172 -12.39 -1.43 -10.25
C GLY A 172 -11.65 -1.32 -11.58
N LYS A 173 -12.38 -1.12 -12.69
CA LYS A 173 -11.78 -0.76 -13.98
C LYS A 173 -10.93 0.50 -13.79
N TYR A 174 -9.75 0.54 -14.41
CA TYR A 174 -8.82 1.66 -14.24
C TYR A 174 -8.31 2.19 -15.57
N TYR A 175 -7.88 3.44 -15.54
CA TYR A 175 -7.47 4.19 -16.72
C TYR A 175 -5.98 4.57 -16.66
N PRO A 176 -5.33 4.82 -17.82
CA PRO A 176 -3.91 5.19 -17.88
C PRO A 176 -3.52 6.45 -17.10
N ASP A 177 -4.49 7.33 -16.81
CA ASP A 177 -4.31 8.54 -16.00
C ASP A 177 -4.39 8.27 -14.48
N GLY A 178 -4.65 7.03 -14.07
CA GLY A 178 -4.75 6.60 -12.68
C GLY A 178 -6.16 6.65 -12.09
N ARG A 179 -7.17 7.08 -12.85
CA ARG A 179 -8.58 6.99 -12.41
C ARG A 179 -9.00 5.54 -12.23
N ILE A 180 -9.86 5.32 -11.24
CA ILE A 180 -10.56 4.07 -10.98
C ILE A 180 -12.04 4.37 -11.20
N GLU A 181 -12.71 3.58 -12.04
CA GLU A 181 -14.16 3.65 -12.27
C GLU A 181 -14.90 3.17 -11.04
N GLY A 182 -15.96 3.89 -10.66
CA GLY A 182 -16.72 3.62 -9.45
C GLY A 182 -16.15 4.24 -8.16
N GLU A 183 -15.02 4.96 -8.22
CA GLU A 183 -14.49 5.68 -7.05
C GLU A 183 -15.42 6.85 -6.67
N ASP A 184 -16.04 6.77 -5.48
CA ASP A 184 -16.91 7.80 -4.91
C ASP A 184 -16.16 9.11 -4.60
N GLU A 185 -16.87 10.24 -4.75
CA GLU A 185 -16.42 11.55 -4.28
C GLU A 185 -17.15 11.95 -2.98
N PRO A 186 -16.45 12.41 -1.92
CA PRO A 186 -15.04 12.80 -1.91
C PRO A 186 -14.04 11.65 -1.68
N PHE A 187 -14.50 10.45 -1.29
CA PHE A 187 -13.67 9.25 -1.19
C PHE A 187 -14.52 7.98 -1.20
N GLU A 188 -13.91 6.88 -1.64
CA GLU A 188 -14.50 5.55 -1.65
C GLU A 188 -14.65 4.97 -0.23
N PRO A 189 -15.83 4.51 0.22
CA PRO A 189 -15.94 3.79 1.49
C PRO A 189 -15.22 2.44 1.45
N HIS A 190 -15.26 1.71 2.56
CA HIS A 190 -14.84 0.31 2.56
C HIS A 190 -16.08 -0.56 2.40
N HIS A 191 -15.98 -1.55 1.51
CA HIS A 191 -17.02 -2.51 1.19
C HIS A 191 -16.65 -3.91 1.68
N ASP A 192 -17.54 -4.51 2.46
CA ASP A 192 -17.57 -5.96 2.75
C ASP A 192 -18.28 -6.72 1.62
N VAL A 193 -19.27 -6.07 0.99
CA VAL A 193 -20.08 -6.60 -0.10
C VAL A 193 -20.12 -5.60 -1.26
N ILE A 194 -19.86 -6.07 -2.47
CA ILE A 194 -19.99 -5.32 -3.73
C ILE A 194 -21.02 -6.04 -4.61
N ASP A 195 -22.16 -5.42 -4.86
CA ASP A 195 -23.23 -5.97 -5.71
C ASP A 195 -23.53 -5.14 -6.96
N SER A 196 -22.76 -4.07 -7.18
CA SER A 196 -22.80 -3.18 -8.33
C SER A 196 -21.44 -3.08 -9.01
N SER A 197 -21.40 -2.95 -10.34
CA SER A 197 -20.17 -2.64 -11.08
C SER A 197 -19.66 -1.21 -10.84
N GLU A 198 -20.53 -0.36 -10.28
CA GLU A 198 -20.21 1.03 -9.95
C GLU A 198 -19.51 1.18 -8.59
N ASP A 199 -19.38 0.11 -7.80
CA ASP A 199 -18.64 0.13 -6.53
C ASP A 199 -17.25 -0.49 -6.69
N VAL A 200 -16.27 -0.04 -5.89
CA VAL A 200 -14.90 -0.57 -5.92
C VAL A 200 -14.27 -0.66 -4.53
N GLN A 201 -13.56 -1.77 -4.26
CA GLN A 201 -12.78 -1.87 -3.03
C GLN A 201 -11.42 -1.18 -3.18
N ILE A 202 -11.23 -0.06 -2.49
CA ILE A 202 -9.96 0.68 -2.41
C ILE A 202 -9.43 0.68 -0.97
N TYR A 203 -8.22 0.15 -0.79
CA TYR A 203 -7.44 0.17 0.46
C TYR A 203 -6.52 1.38 0.50
N GLU A 204 -6.86 2.36 1.34
CA GLU A 204 -6.13 3.62 1.43
C GLU A 204 -6.35 4.32 2.78
N SER A 205 -5.57 5.38 3.01
CA SER A 205 -5.82 6.34 4.06
C SER A 205 -6.26 7.67 3.45
N VAL A 206 -7.38 8.22 3.90
CA VAL A 206 -7.94 9.48 3.40
C VAL A 206 -7.88 10.52 4.51
N MET A 207 -7.17 11.62 4.26
CA MET A 207 -6.93 12.65 5.26
C MET A 207 -8.14 13.58 5.41
N MET A 208 -8.30 14.12 6.60
CA MET A 208 -9.29 15.16 6.89
C MET A 208 -8.68 16.32 7.67
N THR A 209 -9.21 17.50 7.43
CA THR A 209 -9.00 18.71 8.23
C THR A 209 -9.68 18.58 9.60
N ARG A 210 -9.38 19.51 10.51
CA ARG A 210 -9.93 19.49 11.88
C ARG A 210 -11.46 19.65 11.93
N ASN A 211 -12.05 20.27 10.90
CA ASN A 211 -13.50 20.38 10.74
C ASN A 211 -14.13 19.21 9.97
N GLY A 212 -13.38 18.13 9.72
CA GLY A 212 -13.88 16.90 9.10
C GLY A 212 -14.02 16.95 7.58
N ARG A 213 -13.52 18.01 6.92
CA ARG A 213 -13.49 18.10 5.46
C ARG A 213 -12.33 17.25 4.93
N VAL A 214 -12.57 16.50 3.88
CA VAL A 214 -11.52 15.70 3.23
C VAL A 214 -10.49 16.63 2.60
N THR A 215 -9.20 16.29 2.72
CA THR A 215 -8.09 17.07 2.15
C THR A 215 -6.98 16.18 1.63
N TRP A 216 -6.26 16.69 0.63
CA TRP A 216 -5.08 16.08 0.01
C TRP A 216 -3.85 16.97 0.25
N THR A 217 -4.04 18.10 0.93
CA THR A 217 -2.99 18.99 1.35
C THR A 217 -2.49 18.57 2.73
N LEU A 218 -1.25 18.07 2.81
CA LEU A 218 -0.66 17.56 4.05
C LEU A 218 -0.74 18.53 5.22
N LEU A 219 -0.45 19.81 4.98
CA LEU A 219 -0.47 20.82 6.05
C LEU A 219 -1.88 21.13 6.55
N GLU A 220 -2.95 20.80 5.81
CA GLU A 220 -4.32 20.91 6.31
C GLU A 220 -4.76 19.67 7.11
N ALA A 221 -4.04 18.54 6.97
CA ALA A 221 -4.43 17.28 7.57
C ALA A 221 -4.31 17.33 9.10
N SER A 222 -5.32 16.79 9.77
CA SER A 222 -5.40 16.68 11.25
C SER A 222 -5.69 15.25 11.71
N GLY A 223 -6.01 14.35 10.77
CA GLY A 223 -6.34 12.96 11.02
C GLY A 223 -6.85 12.30 9.75
N TYR A 224 -7.40 11.10 9.91
CA TYR A 224 -7.96 10.31 8.82
C TYR A 224 -9.47 10.13 8.98
N VAL A 225 -10.24 10.38 7.92
CA VAL A 225 -11.67 10.04 7.86
C VAL A 225 -11.87 8.56 7.53
N LYS A 226 -10.95 8.00 6.73
CA LYS A 226 -10.86 6.58 6.35
C LYS A 226 -9.41 6.11 6.47
N ASP A 227 -9.23 4.91 7.01
CA ASP A 227 -7.97 4.18 7.00
C ASP A 227 -8.33 2.70 7.08
N ASN A 228 -8.53 2.12 5.90
CA ASN A 228 -8.79 0.68 5.69
C ASN A 228 -7.58 0.00 5.04
N ARG A 229 -6.36 0.55 5.19
CA ARG A 229 -5.15 -0.13 4.72
C ARG A 229 -5.03 -1.48 5.44
N ILE A 230 -4.83 -2.55 4.68
CA ILE A 230 -4.89 -3.94 5.17
C ILE A 230 -3.94 -4.10 6.34
N LEU A 231 -4.44 -4.63 7.45
CA LEU A 231 -3.66 -4.77 8.68
C LEU A 231 -2.52 -5.78 8.51
N PRO A 232 -1.43 -5.71 9.29
CA PRO A 232 -0.48 -6.81 9.38
C PRO A 232 -1.06 -7.98 10.20
N GLU A 233 -0.50 -9.17 10.02
CA GLU A 233 -0.83 -10.35 10.82
C GLU A 233 -0.62 -10.05 12.33
N GLY A 234 -1.57 -10.46 13.16
CA GLY A 234 -1.61 -10.23 14.60
C GLY A 234 -2.02 -8.82 15.05
N PHE A 235 -2.45 -7.95 14.13
CA PHE A 235 -2.90 -6.61 14.52
C PHE A 235 -4.22 -6.66 15.29
N GLU A 236 -4.20 -6.20 16.54
CA GLU A 236 -5.38 -6.09 17.38
C GLU A 236 -5.96 -4.67 17.34
N LYS A 237 -7.15 -4.49 16.76
CA LYS A 237 -7.83 -3.18 16.66
C LYS A 237 -8.01 -2.50 18.02
N SER A 238 -8.26 -3.27 19.08
CA SER A 238 -8.47 -2.78 20.46
C SER A 238 -7.19 -2.28 21.14
N ARG A 239 -6.02 -2.71 20.67
CA ARG A 239 -4.70 -2.32 21.20
C ARG A 239 -3.96 -1.34 20.30
N ALA A 240 -4.60 -0.93 19.19
CA ALA A 240 -4.01 -0.02 18.24
C ALA A 240 -3.62 1.30 18.91
N HIS A 241 -2.47 1.85 18.51
CA HIS A 241 -2.11 3.22 18.86
C HIS A 241 -3.20 4.17 18.31
N PRO A 242 -3.55 5.28 19.01
CA PRO A 242 -4.56 6.22 18.51
C PRO A 242 -4.33 6.69 17.06
N ASP A 243 -3.07 6.78 16.66
CA ASP A 243 -2.65 7.21 15.31
C ASP A 243 -2.62 6.09 14.26
N THR A 244 -2.87 4.83 14.65
CA THR A 244 -2.90 3.67 13.74
C THR A 244 -4.22 2.94 13.74
N VAL A 245 -5.25 3.47 14.42
CA VAL A 245 -6.58 2.88 14.45
C VAL A 245 -7.18 2.74 13.04
N VAL A 246 -8.00 1.72 12.84
CA VAL A 246 -8.81 1.59 11.63
C VAL A 246 -9.91 2.65 11.66
N LYS A 247 -10.16 3.31 10.53
CA LYS A 247 -11.19 4.36 10.40
C LYS A 247 -12.15 4.04 9.25
N GLY A 248 -13.40 4.49 9.36
CA GLY A 248 -14.46 4.18 8.41
C GLY A 248 -15.08 2.80 8.64
N ASN A 249 -15.79 2.28 7.64
CA ASN A 249 -16.57 1.03 7.75
C ASN A 249 -15.72 -0.18 8.14
N ALA A 250 -14.46 -0.25 7.69
CA ALA A 250 -13.52 -1.33 8.04
C ALA A 250 -13.29 -1.49 9.56
N SER A 251 -13.59 -0.47 10.36
CA SER A 251 -13.47 -0.57 11.82
C SER A 251 -14.50 -1.53 12.44
N ALA A 252 -15.68 -1.63 11.83
CA ALA A 252 -16.77 -2.49 12.26
C ALA A 252 -16.82 -3.82 11.47
N ASP A 253 -16.03 -3.93 10.41
CA ASP A 253 -15.92 -5.15 9.62
C ASP A 253 -15.23 -6.28 10.43
N PRO A 254 -15.91 -7.43 10.64
CA PRO A 254 -15.37 -8.56 11.39
C PRO A 254 -14.34 -9.38 10.61
N ASN A 255 -14.36 -9.37 9.27
CA ASN A 255 -13.43 -10.12 8.43
C ASN A 255 -12.19 -9.29 8.03
N PHE A 256 -12.24 -7.97 8.16
CA PHE A 256 -11.08 -7.08 8.09
C PHE A 256 -10.22 -7.20 9.37
N SER A 257 -9.40 -8.24 9.47
CA SER A 257 -8.57 -8.51 10.64
C SER A 257 -7.39 -9.44 10.33
N ASP A 258 -6.40 -9.46 11.22
CA ASP A 258 -5.34 -10.47 11.23
C ASP A 258 -4.61 -10.68 9.89
N GLY A 259 -4.09 -9.60 9.31
CA GLY A 259 -3.38 -9.71 8.03
C GLY A 259 -4.27 -9.79 6.79
N ARG A 260 -5.60 -9.69 6.91
CA ARG A 260 -6.52 -10.04 5.83
C ARG A 260 -7.75 -9.13 5.75
N ASP A 261 -8.33 -9.06 4.55
CA ASP A 261 -9.69 -8.62 4.26
C ASP A 261 -10.39 -9.63 3.33
N GLU A 262 -11.71 -9.81 3.47
CA GLU A 262 -12.52 -10.62 2.54
C GLU A 262 -13.67 -9.77 1.98
N VAL A 263 -13.72 -9.63 0.66
CA VAL A 263 -14.80 -8.91 -0.03
C VAL A 263 -15.67 -9.90 -0.78
N THR A 264 -16.98 -9.80 -0.59
CA THR A 264 -17.98 -10.62 -1.28
C THR A 264 -18.58 -9.86 -2.46
N TYR A 265 -18.35 -10.35 -3.67
CA TYR A 265 -18.98 -9.84 -4.88
C TYR A 265 -20.25 -10.63 -5.19
N ILE A 266 -21.38 -9.95 -5.42
CA ILE A 266 -22.65 -10.55 -5.81
C ILE A 266 -23.04 -10.01 -7.18
N VAL A 267 -22.92 -10.84 -8.21
CA VAL A 267 -23.19 -10.44 -9.59
C VAL A 267 -24.51 -11.06 -10.04
N TYR A 268 -25.52 -10.23 -10.29
CA TYR A 268 -26.82 -10.67 -10.79
C TYR A 268 -26.82 -10.77 -12.32
N GLY A 269 -27.39 -11.84 -12.86
CA GLY A 269 -27.50 -12.03 -14.30
C GLY A 269 -27.66 -13.47 -14.73
N ASN A 270 -27.89 -13.65 -16.02
CA ASN A 270 -27.87 -14.97 -16.66
C ASN A 270 -26.52 -15.18 -17.33
N PHE A 271 -25.80 -16.22 -16.92
CA PHE A 271 -24.42 -16.46 -17.34
C PHE A 271 -24.32 -17.70 -18.21
N SER A 272 -23.64 -17.56 -19.35
CA SER A 272 -23.40 -18.67 -20.26
C SER A 272 -22.00 -19.24 -20.06
N LYS A 273 -21.92 -20.53 -19.75
CA LYS A 273 -20.64 -21.24 -19.62
C LYS A 273 -19.88 -21.28 -20.96
N PRO A 274 -18.53 -21.28 -20.95
CA PRO A 274 -17.67 -21.23 -19.77
C PRO A 274 -17.61 -19.84 -19.12
N ILE A 275 -17.49 -19.81 -17.80
CA ILE A 275 -17.32 -18.58 -17.01
C ILE A 275 -15.86 -18.49 -16.55
N LYS A 276 -15.24 -17.34 -16.72
CA LYS A 276 -13.90 -17.01 -16.24
C LYS A 276 -14.01 -15.82 -15.30
N ILE A 277 -13.46 -15.98 -14.10
CA ILE A 277 -13.45 -14.96 -13.05
C ILE A 277 -12.00 -14.62 -12.79
N VAL A 278 -11.67 -13.33 -12.82
CA VAL A 278 -10.33 -12.82 -12.58
C VAL A 278 -10.40 -11.79 -11.47
N ALA A 279 -9.55 -11.95 -10.46
CA ALA A 279 -9.36 -10.98 -9.40
C ALA A 279 -7.90 -10.53 -9.41
N GLU A 280 -7.66 -9.23 -9.43
CA GLU A 280 -6.34 -8.60 -9.46
C GLU A 280 -6.22 -7.60 -8.30
N LEU A 281 -5.09 -7.64 -7.59
CA LEU A 281 -4.71 -6.61 -6.64
C LEU A 281 -3.73 -5.67 -7.33
N LEU A 282 -4.13 -4.42 -7.43
CA LEU A 282 -3.41 -3.36 -8.11
C LEU A 282 -2.97 -2.29 -7.10
N TYR A 283 -1.88 -1.59 -7.40
CA TYR A 283 -1.35 -0.53 -6.54
C TYR A 283 -1.00 0.74 -7.31
N GLN A 284 -1.25 1.89 -6.67
CA GLN A 284 -0.87 3.21 -7.14
C GLN A 284 -0.08 3.94 -6.05
N PRO A 285 1.12 4.47 -6.33
CA PRO A 285 1.89 5.23 -5.34
C PRO A 285 1.28 6.60 -5.05
N VAL A 286 0.52 7.14 -6.01
CA VAL A 286 -0.16 8.43 -5.92
C VAL A 286 -1.56 8.27 -6.49
N SER A 287 -2.59 8.57 -5.69
CA SER A 287 -3.98 8.51 -6.12
C SER A 287 -4.31 9.61 -7.13
N TYR A 288 -5.29 9.35 -7.99
CA TYR A 288 -5.75 10.35 -8.96
C TYR A 288 -6.28 11.63 -8.29
N PRO A 289 -7.10 11.56 -7.22
CA PRO A 289 -7.46 12.74 -6.44
C PRO A 289 -6.25 13.55 -5.95
N PHE A 290 -5.19 12.89 -5.48
CA PHE A 290 -3.98 13.58 -5.04
C PHE A 290 -3.32 14.35 -6.18
N LEU A 291 -3.13 13.71 -7.35
CA LEU A 291 -2.55 14.35 -8.53
C LEU A 291 -3.33 15.59 -8.97
N LYS A 292 -4.67 15.54 -8.92
CA LYS A 292 -5.54 16.68 -9.28
C LYS A 292 -5.43 17.87 -8.33
N THR A 293 -5.04 17.63 -7.08
CA THR A 293 -4.99 18.66 -6.03
C THR A 293 -3.63 19.33 -5.89
N LEU A 294 -2.62 18.88 -6.64
CA LEU A 294 -1.31 19.52 -6.65
C LEU A 294 -1.44 20.99 -7.06
N HIS A 295 -0.91 21.88 -6.23
CA HIS A 295 -0.92 23.32 -6.51
C HIS A 295 -0.05 23.60 -7.73
N PRO A 296 -0.53 24.34 -8.75
CA PRO A 296 0.20 24.56 -9.99
C PRO A 296 1.43 25.44 -9.74
N THR A 297 2.59 24.80 -9.72
CA THR A 297 3.91 25.41 -9.80
C THR A 297 4.70 24.80 -10.96
N GLU A 298 5.78 25.45 -11.36
CA GLU A 298 6.74 24.90 -12.34
C GLU A 298 7.19 23.48 -11.97
N GLN A 299 7.46 23.22 -10.68
CA GLN A 299 7.87 21.90 -10.21
C GLN A 299 6.76 20.85 -10.32
N THR A 300 5.50 21.22 -10.03
CA THR A 300 4.39 20.27 -10.18
C THR A 300 4.07 20.00 -11.64
N GLU A 301 4.20 21.00 -12.52
CA GLU A 301 4.00 20.82 -13.96
C GLU A 301 5.05 19.87 -14.54
N LEU A 302 6.34 20.08 -14.21
CA LEU A 302 7.43 19.17 -14.58
C LEU A 302 7.23 17.75 -14.03
N PHE A 303 6.78 17.64 -12.79
CA PHE A 303 6.45 16.34 -12.20
C PHE A 303 5.31 15.67 -12.96
N LEU A 304 4.20 16.37 -13.25
CA LEU A 304 3.04 15.81 -13.92
C LEU A 304 3.36 15.40 -15.37
N GLU A 305 4.19 16.17 -16.09
CA GLU A 305 4.69 15.82 -17.42
C GLU A 305 5.56 14.56 -17.37
N ALA A 306 6.53 14.49 -16.45
CA ALA A 306 7.37 13.30 -16.35
C ALA A 306 6.57 12.08 -15.88
N PHE A 307 5.61 12.28 -14.98
CA PHE A 307 4.78 11.21 -14.44
C PHE A 307 3.72 10.74 -15.47
N SER A 308 3.31 11.55 -16.44
CA SER A 308 2.37 11.12 -17.48
C SER A 308 2.91 9.97 -18.32
N GLU A 309 4.23 9.91 -18.51
CA GLU A 309 4.93 8.92 -19.33
C GLU A 309 5.08 7.52 -18.71
N VAL A 310 4.69 7.35 -17.45
CA VAL A 310 4.78 6.05 -16.74
C VAL A 310 3.40 5.48 -16.41
N GLU A 311 3.23 4.17 -16.53
CA GLU A 311 1.98 3.50 -16.12
C GLU A 311 1.70 3.72 -14.63
N LYS A 312 0.50 4.21 -14.29
CA LYS A 312 0.16 4.66 -12.93
C LYS A 312 -0.11 3.52 -11.94
N THR A 313 -0.26 2.31 -12.46
CA THR A 313 -0.67 1.14 -11.70
C THR A 313 0.42 0.06 -11.74
N THR A 314 0.49 -0.78 -10.71
CA THR A 314 1.33 -1.97 -10.68
C THR A 314 0.49 -3.16 -10.23
N LEU A 315 0.46 -4.23 -11.03
CA LEU A 315 -0.14 -5.51 -10.65
C LEU A 315 0.72 -6.19 -9.58
N ILE A 316 0.12 -6.43 -8.40
CA ILE A 316 0.75 -7.09 -7.27
C ILE A 316 0.52 -8.59 -7.33
N SER A 317 -0.73 -8.99 -7.53
CA SER A 317 -1.16 -10.39 -7.47
C SER A 317 -2.43 -10.56 -8.29
N SER A 318 -2.64 -11.75 -8.85
CA SER A 318 -3.86 -12.12 -9.53
C SER A 318 -4.21 -13.57 -9.27
N ASP A 319 -5.52 -13.87 -9.28
CA ASP A 319 -6.06 -15.22 -9.24
C ASP A 319 -7.17 -15.36 -10.29
N VAL A 320 -7.30 -16.57 -10.85
CA VAL A 320 -8.22 -16.87 -11.94
C VAL A 320 -8.96 -18.16 -11.68
N LYS A 321 -10.30 -18.13 -11.76
CA LYS A 321 -11.15 -19.33 -11.75
C LYS A 321 -11.82 -19.49 -13.10
N LYS A 322 -11.89 -20.74 -13.57
CA LYS A 322 -12.64 -21.12 -14.77
C LYS A 322 -13.67 -22.17 -14.40
N ILE A 323 -14.89 -21.97 -14.86
CA ILE A 323 -16.04 -22.85 -14.63
C ILE A 323 -16.57 -23.27 -15.98
N TYR A 324 -16.56 -24.58 -16.22
CA TYR A 324 -16.99 -25.20 -17.47
C TYR A 324 -18.42 -25.73 -17.39
#